data_AF-A0A2P4S3P1-F1
#
_entry.id   AF-A0A2P4S3P1-F1
#
_cell.length_a   1.000
_cell.length_b   1.000
_cell.length_c   1.000
_cell.angle_alpha   90.00
_cell.angle_beta   90.00
_cell.angle_gamma   90.00
#
_symmetry.space_group_name_H-M   'P 1'
#
loop_
_entity.id
_entity.type
_entity.pdbx_description
1 polymer ?
#
loop_
_entity_poly.entity_id
_entity_poly.type
_entity_poly.pdbx_seq_one_letter_code
_entity_poly.pdbx_strand_id
1 'polypeptide(L)'
;IPDAESLELRLADGRGPCEGRVEVKLRGRWGTVADNDWDMDDAEVVCQQLGCGSAAGAYLASRFRLVDAPIMMALVDCNGDEAALWDCNIQGWGPYKGPHDFDTAVACQGFSRLAGGDSECSGRLEVRQGRAWISVCHGHVDLMAAQVICRELG
;
A
#
# COMPACT_ATOMS: atom_id res chain seq x y z
N ILE A 1 -16.57 14.66 9.99
CA ILE A 1 -16.11 13.78 8.89
C ILE A 1 -15.68 14.72 7.77
N PRO A 2 -14.44 14.64 7.28
CA PRO A 2 -13.99 15.44 6.14
C PRO A 2 -14.79 15.09 4.88
N ASP A 3 -14.93 16.03 3.94
CA ASP A 3 -15.53 15.71 2.65
C ASP A 3 -14.59 14.77 1.88
N ALA A 4 -15.09 13.59 1.50
CA ALA A 4 -14.30 12.53 0.87
C ALA A 4 -13.60 12.99 -0.42
N GLU A 5 -14.16 13.97 -1.15
CA GLU A 5 -13.53 14.55 -2.35
C GLU A 5 -12.22 15.33 -2.06
N SER A 6 -11.90 15.55 -0.79
CA SER A 6 -10.66 16.21 -0.36
C SER A 6 -9.60 15.24 0.22
N LEU A 7 -9.87 13.93 0.13
CA LEU A 7 -9.01 12.87 0.61
C LEU A 7 -8.28 12.18 -0.54
N GLU A 8 -6.97 11.98 -0.38
CA GLU A 8 -6.15 11.19 -1.30
C GLU A 8 -5.31 10.20 -0.49
N LEU A 9 -5.04 9.02 -1.05
CA LEU A 9 -4.25 7.95 -0.44
C LEU A 9 -3.03 7.65 -1.31
N ARG A 10 -1.86 7.41 -0.69
CA ARG A 10 -0.67 6.93 -1.39
C ARG A 10 0.20 6.04 -0.49
N LEU A 11 1.03 5.23 -1.14
CA LEU A 11 2.14 4.53 -0.50
C LEU A 11 3.45 5.27 -0.77
N ALA A 12 4.24 5.49 0.28
CA ALA A 12 5.50 6.20 0.22
C ALA A 12 6.67 5.32 0.73
N ASP A 13 7.86 5.57 0.18
CA ASP A 13 9.13 4.94 0.57
C ASP A 13 9.16 3.39 0.53
N GLY A 14 8.25 2.74 -0.18
CA GLY A 14 8.33 1.30 -0.43
C GLY A 14 9.13 0.95 -1.69
N ARG A 15 9.22 -0.35 -1.97
CA ARG A 15 9.98 -0.90 -3.11
C ARG A 15 9.32 -0.71 -4.46
N GLY A 16 8.01 -0.43 -4.47
CA GLY A 16 7.21 -0.27 -5.67
C GLY A 16 5.91 0.48 -5.40
N PRO A 17 5.02 0.62 -6.40
CA PRO A 17 3.78 1.38 -6.26
C PRO A 17 2.75 0.75 -5.31
N CYS A 18 2.93 -0.54 -4.99
CA CYS A 18 2.01 -1.34 -4.19
C CYS A 18 2.62 -1.81 -2.86
N GLU A 19 3.69 -1.14 -2.41
CA GLU A 19 4.31 -1.35 -1.11
C GLU A 19 4.71 0.02 -0.55
N GLY A 20 4.58 0.21 0.77
CA GLY A 20 5.14 1.37 1.44
C GLY A 20 4.33 1.85 2.64
N ARG A 21 4.80 2.94 3.23
CA ARG A 21 4.12 3.66 4.31
C ARG A 21 2.83 4.27 3.79
N VAL A 22 1.76 4.14 4.57
CA VAL A 22 0.44 4.69 4.26
C VAL A 22 0.42 6.19 4.59
N GLU A 23 0.13 7.01 3.58
CA GLU A 23 -0.07 8.44 3.76
C GLU A 23 -1.43 8.88 3.23
N VAL A 24 -2.08 9.77 3.97
CA VAL A 24 -3.37 10.36 3.61
C VAL A 24 -3.20 11.86 3.44
N LYS A 25 -3.78 12.40 2.38
CA LYS A 25 -3.92 13.83 2.18
C LYS A 25 -5.25 14.28 2.76
N LEU A 26 -5.21 15.22 3.69
CA LEU A 26 -6.39 15.82 4.28
C LEU A 26 -6.30 17.34 4.12
N ARG A 27 -7.30 17.95 3.48
CA ARG A 27 -7.34 19.41 3.24
C ARG A 27 -6.08 19.94 2.56
N GLY A 28 -5.59 19.22 1.55
CA GLY A 28 -4.46 19.62 0.73
C GLY A 28 -3.07 19.33 1.31
N ARG A 29 -2.97 18.72 2.51
CA ARG A 29 -1.70 18.39 3.15
C ARG A 29 -1.57 16.88 3.34
N TRP A 30 -0.40 16.34 3.01
CA TRP A 30 -0.06 14.94 3.26
C TRP A 30 0.39 14.74 4.71
N GLY A 31 0.11 13.57 5.25
CA GLY A 31 0.65 13.09 6.51
C GLY A 31 0.40 11.59 6.69
N THR A 32 0.80 11.06 7.84
CA THR A 32 0.83 9.62 8.09
C THR A 32 -0.45 9.10 8.74
N VAL A 33 -0.63 7.79 8.66
CA VAL A 33 -1.62 7.04 9.44
C VAL A 33 -0.88 6.37 10.59
N ALA A 34 -1.35 6.55 11.82
CA ALA A 34 -0.71 5.97 13.00
C ALA A 34 -1.66 5.01 13.72
N ASP A 35 -1.29 3.75 13.83
CA ASP A 35 -2.13 2.74 14.45
C ASP A 35 -1.31 1.63 15.10
N ASN A 36 -1.59 1.33 16.36
CA ASN A 36 -0.95 0.25 17.11
C ASN A 36 -1.57 -1.12 16.83
N ASP A 37 -2.82 -1.17 16.36
CA ASP A 37 -3.56 -2.39 16.09
C ASP A 37 -3.69 -2.64 14.57
N TRP A 38 -2.89 -1.94 13.76
CA TRP A 38 -2.86 -2.06 12.29
C TRP A 38 -2.72 -3.51 11.82
N ASP A 39 -3.71 -3.99 11.07
CA ASP A 39 -3.80 -5.40 10.70
C ASP A 39 -4.05 -5.66 9.20
N MET A 40 -4.35 -6.92 8.88
CA MET A 40 -4.56 -7.36 7.49
C MET A 40 -5.88 -6.84 6.90
N ASP A 41 -6.89 -6.54 7.71
CA ASP A 41 -8.16 -6.02 7.25
C ASP A 41 -8.00 -4.54 6.87
N ASP A 42 -7.26 -3.77 7.68
CA ASP A 42 -6.84 -2.41 7.30
C ASP A 42 -6.03 -2.40 6.00
N ALA A 43 -5.06 -3.32 5.89
CA ALA A 43 -4.22 -3.44 4.71
C ALA A 43 -5.03 -3.84 3.47
N GLU A 44 -6.04 -4.70 3.61
CA GLU A 44 -6.89 -5.11 2.48
C GLU A 44 -7.64 -3.91 1.91
N VAL A 45 -8.22 -3.06 2.77
CA VAL A 45 -8.90 -1.84 2.34
C VAL A 45 -7.94 -0.90 1.61
N VAL A 46 -6.73 -0.66 2.14
CA VAL A 46 -5.71 0.16 1.48
C VAL A 46 -5.33 -0.41 0.10
N CYS A 47 -5.07 -1.71 0.03
CA CYS A 47 -4.64 -2.37 -1.20
C CYS A 47 -5.75 -2.35 -2.26
N GLN A 48 -7.00 -2.61 -1.87
CA GLN A 48 -8.16 -2.54 -2.77
C GLN A 48 -8.42 -1.10 -3.24
N GLN A 49 -8.37 -0.13 -2.33
CA GLN A 49 -8.61 1.28 -2.65
C GLN A 49 -7.57 1.83 -3.65
N LEU A 50 -6.30 1.44 -3.52
CA LEU A 50 -5.24 1.80 -4.47
C LEU A 50 -5.25 0.93 -5.74
N GLY A 51 -6.13 -0.06 -5.81
CA GLY A 51 -6.21 -1.03 -6.89
C GLY A 51 -5.05 -2.01 -6.91
N CYS A 52 -4.21 -2.10 -5.89
CA CYS A 52 -3.03 -2.97 -5.85
C CYS A 52 -3.32 -4.47 -5.59
N GLY A 53 -4.59 -4.88 -5.71
CA GLY A 53 -5.04 -6.24 -5.41
C GLY A 53 -5.26 -6.45 -3.91
N SER A 54 -5.02 -7.68 -3.46
CA SER A 54 -5.20 -8.05 -2.04
C SER A 54 -3.96 -7.74 -1.21
N ALA A 55 -4.15 -7.57 0.09
CA ALA A 55 -3.07 -7.42 1.05
C ALA A 55 -2.16 -8.66 1.07
N ALA A 56 -0.85 -8.39 1.12
CA ALA A 56 0.19 -9.38 1.35
C ALA A 56 0.86 -9.19 2.72
N GLY A 57 0.75 -7.99 3.30
CA GLY A 57 1.21 -7.72 4.66
C GLY A 57 0.83 -6.35 5.18
N ALA A 58 0.71 -6.29 6.51
CA ALA A 58 0.47 -5.09 7.31
C ALA A 58 1.63 -4.91 8.29
N TYR A 59 2.16 -3.69 8.39
CA TYR A 59 3.37 -3.43 9.16
C TYR A 59 3.32 -2.09 9.87
N LEU A 60 3.97 -2.02 11.03
CA LEU A 60 4.38 -0.73 11.59
C LEU A 60 5.58 -0.21 10.80
N ALA A 61 5.42 0.96 10.20
CA ALA A 61 6.40 1.77 9.48
C ALA A 61 7.49 2.36 10.39
N SER A 62 7.81 1.71 11.51
CA SER A 62 8.94 2.04 12.39
C SER A 62 10.30 2.14 11.67
N ARG A 63 10.40 1.55 10.46
CA ARG A 63 11.56 1.63 9.57
C ARG A 63 11.66 2.95 8.79
N PHE A 64 10.57 3.69 8.64
CA PHE A 64 10.47 4.89 7.84
C PHE A 64 10.29 6.13 8.74
N ARG A 65 11.38 6.56 9.37
CA ARG A 65 11.36 7.74 10.26
C ARG A 65 11.13 9.02 9.45
N LEU A 66 9.94 9.60 9.53
CA LEU A 66 9.73 11.02 9.22
C LEU A 66 9.71 11.82 10.51
N VAL A 67 10.52 12.88 10.56
CA VAL A 67 10.66 13.72 11.76
C VAL A 67 9.62 14.87 11.79
N ASP A 68 8.95 15.16 10.67
CA ASP A 68 8.11 16.37 10.53
C ASP A 68 6.75 16.18 9.80
N ALA A 69 6.32 14.96 9.50
CA ALA A 69 4.98 14.75 8.94
C ALA A 69 3.89 14.85 10.02
N PRO A 70 2.73 15.48 9.78
CA PRO A 70 1.61 15.39 10.69
C PRO A 70 0.97 13.98 10.63
N ILE A 71 0.40 13.51 11.73
CA ILE A 71 -0.49 12.36 11.71
C ILE A 71 -1.87 12.88 11.26
N MET A 72 -2.39 12.34 10.17
CA MET A 72 -3.69 12.73 9.60
C MET A 72 -4.82 11.81 10.02
N MET A 73 -4.49 10.57 10.38
CA MET A 73 -5.44 9.55 10.78
C MET A 73 -4.81 8.65 11.85
N ALA A 74 -5.58 8.22 12.84
CA ALA A 74 -5.16 7.17 13.77
C ALA A 74 -6.34 6.36 14.29
N LEU A 75 -6.00 5.19 14.83
CA LEU A 75 -6.96 4.24 15.40
C LEU A 75 -8.05 3.94 14.37
N VAL A 76 -7.58 3.44 13.23
CA VAL A 76 -8.36 2.94 12.11
C VAL A 76 -8.71 1.50 12.41
N ASP A 77 -9.98 1.17 12.24
CA ASP A 77 -10.50 -0.15 12.53
C ASP A 77 -11.43 -0.51 11.36
N CYS A 78 -10.86 -1.22 10.38
CA CYS A 78 -11.56 -1.72 9.20
C CYS A 78 -12.07 -3.15 9.42
N ASN A 79 -13.17 -3.50 8.74
CA ASN A 79 -13.65 -4.88 8.63
C ASN A 79 -13.06 -5.63 7.42
N GLY A 80 -12.39 -4.90 6.52
CA GLY A 80 -11.71 -5.45 5.33
C GLY A 80 -12.56 -5.39 4.05
N ASP A 81 -13.82 -4.96 4.14
CA ASP A 81 -14.76 -4.86 3.01
C ASP A 81 -15.17 -3.41 2.68
N GLU A 82 -14.61 -2.43 3.40
CA GLU A 82 -14.79 -1.02 3.11
C GLU A 82 -14.23 -0.63 1.73
N ALA A 83 -14.90 0.32 1.07
CA ALA A 83 -14.47 0.78 -0.25
C ALA A 83 -13.25 1.70 -0.19
N ALA A 84 -13.05 2.38 0.94
CA ALA A 84 -11.92 3.26 1.19
C ALA A 84 -11.57 3.29 2.67
N LEU A 85 -10.31 3.61 2.98
CA LEU A 85 -9.76 3.69 4.34
C LEU A 85 -10.55 4.65 5.22
N TRP A 86 -11.07 5.74 4.65
CA TRP A 86 -11.87 6.73 5.37
C TRP A 86 -13.33 6.32 5.59
N ASP A 87 -13.76 5.17 5.08
CA ASP A 87 -15.06 4.57 5.38
C ASP A 87 -15.00 3.62 6.59
N CYS A 88 -13.79 3.27 7.05
CA CYS A 88 -13.57 2.49 8.26
C CYS A 88 -13.92 3.28 9.53
N ASN A 89 -13.98 2.59 10.67
CA ASN A 89 -14.16 3.23 11.96
C ASN A 89 -12.88 3.98 12.35
N ILE A 90 -12.91 5.31 12.35
CA ILE A 90 -11.73 6.15 12.61
C ILE A 90 -11.98 7.01 13.85
N GLN A 91 -11.13 6.84 14.87
CA GLN A 91 -11.24 7.62 16.11
C GLN A 91 -10.39 8.89 16.11
N GLY A 92 -9.28 8.90 15.38
CA GLY A 92 -8.33 10.02 15.34
C GLY A 92 -8.28 10.70 13.98
N TRP A 93 -8.94 11.85 13.81
CA TRP A 93 -8.74 12.69 12.63
C TRP A 93 -7.77 13.84 12.94
N GLY A 94 -6.73 13.98 12.12
CA GLY A 94 -5.68 14.97 12.26
C GLY A 94 -5.99 16.36 11.66
N PRO A 95 -4.98 17.23 11.54
CA PRO A 95 -3.57 16.99 11.85
C PRO A 95 -3.24 17.13 13.34
N TYR A 96 -2.44 16.23 13.89
CA TYR A 96 -1.77 16.41 15.19
C TYR A 96 -0.33 15.88 15.14
N LYS A 97 0.45 16.26 16.16
CA LYS A 97 1.79 15.71 16.38
C LYS A 97 1.67 14.52 17.32
N GLY A 98 2.39 13.46 17.02
CA GLY A 98 2.47 12.26 17.85
C GLY A 98 3.74 11.48 17.54
N PRO A 99 4.00 10.39 18.27
CA PRO A 99 5.09 9.49 17.94
C PRO A 99 4.82 8.82 16.59
N HIS A 100 5.85 8.80 15.73
CA HIS A 100 5.83 8.10 14.44
C HIS A 100 6.20 6.61 14.56
N ASP A 101 6.38 6.11 15.79
CA ASP A 101 6.68 4.69 16.05
C ASP A 101 5.53 3.76 15.62
N PHE A 102 4.33 4.32 15.48
CA PHE A 102 3.10 3.64 15.07
C PHE A 102 2.63 4.02 13.68
N ASP A 103 3.44 4.75 12.90
CA ASP A 103 3.10 4.97 11.49
C ASP A 103 2.89 3.61 10.81
N THR A 104 1.97 3.50 9.86
CA THR A 104 1.58 2.23 9.28
C THR A 104 2.08 2.08 7.84
N ALA A 105 2.30 0.84 7.42
CA ALA A 105 2.76 0.47 6.08
C ALA A 105 2.06 -0.81 5.62
N VAL A 106 1.94 -0.98 4.32
CA VAL A 106 1.36 -2.17 3.70
C VAL A 106 2.26 -2.70 2.59
N ALA A 107 2.15 -4.00 2.35
CA ALA A 107 2.56 -4.62 1.10
C ALA A 107 1.32 -5.26 0.49
N CYS A 108 1.05 -4.95 -0.78
CA CYS A 108 -0.02 -5.58 -1.54
C CYS A 108 0.57 -6.61 -2.49
N GLN A 109 -0.28 -7.54 -2.97
CA GLN A 109 0.15 -8.54 -3.95
C GLN A 109 0.55 -7.94 -5.30
N GLY A 110 0.11 -6.72 -5.59
CA GLY A 110 0.37 -6.05 -6.86
C GLY A 110 -0.28 -6.77 -8.04
N PHE A 111 0.18 -6.41 -9.24
CA PHE A 111 -0.33 -6.95 -10.50
C PHE A 111 0.65 -7.86 -11.22
N SER A 112 1.90 -7.92 -10.78
CA SER A 112 2.99 -8.64 -11.41
C SER A 112 3.75 -9.43 -10.35
N ARG A 113 4.23 -10.62 -10.73
CA ARG A 113 5.12 -11.44 -9.89
C ARG A 113 6.07 -12.28 -10.74
N LEU A 114 7.17 -12.73 -10.14
CA LEU A 114 8.05 -13.73 -10.73
C LEU A 114 7.76 -15.09 -10.10
N ALA A 115 7.54 -16.11 -10.93
CA ALA A 115 7.20 -17.47 -10.49
C ALA A 115 8.19 -18.50 -11.01
N GLY A 116 8.57 -19.45 -10.14
CA GLY A 116 9.36 -20.63 -10.49
C GLY A 116 10.81 -20.36 -10.92
N GLY A 117 11.40 -19.24 -10.49
CA GLY A 117 12.84 -19.02 -10.58
C GLY A 117 13.58 -19.39 -9.30
N ASP A 118 14.89 -19.24 -9.33
CA ASP A 118 15.80 -19.66 -8.25
C ASP A 118 15.93 -18.60 -7.13
N SER A 119 15.28 -17.44 -7.29
CA SER A 119 15.28 -16.33 -6.34
C SER A 119 14.01 -15.48 -6.47
N GLU A 120 13.78 -14.59 -5.51
CA GLU A 120 12.67 -13.61 -5.55
C GLU A 120 12.77 -12.63 -6.74
N CYS A 121 13.98 -12.45 -7.29
CA CYS A 121 14.25 -11.56 -8.43
C CYS A 121 14.39 -12.32 -9.76
N SER A 122 14.02 -13.59 -9.83
CA SER A 122 14.09 -14.37 -11.06
C SER A 122 12.88 -15.29 -11.24
N GLY A 123 12.50 -15.52 -12.49
CA GLY A 123 11.41 -16.44 -12.81
C GLY A 123 10.61 -16.00 -14.03
N ARG A 124 9.50 -16.69 -14.24
CA ARG A 124 8.53 -16.34 -15.27
C ARG A 124 7.64 -15.21 -14.76
N LEU A 125 7.52 -14.17 -15.57
CA LEU A 125 6.56 -13.09 -15.33
C LEU A 125 5.14 -13.63 -15.41
N GLU A 126 4.41 -13.45 -14.31
CA GLU A 126 2.97 -13.64 -14.24
C GLU A 126 2.31 -12.31 -13.90
N VAL A 127 1.19 -12.03 -14.57
CA VAL A 127 0.34 -10.86 -14.28
C VAL A 127 -1.02 -11.32 -13.78
N ARG A 128 -1.64 -10.52 -12.93
CA ARG A 128 -2.95 -10.84 -12.36
C ARG A 128 -4.07 -10.39 -13.29
N GLN A 129 -4.90 -11.32 -13.73
CA GLN A 129 -6.15 -11.04 -14.45
C GLN A 129 -7.33 -11.58 -13.63
N GLY A 130 -8.06 -10.69 -12.98
CA GLY A 130 -9.11 -11.05 -12.01
C GLY A 130 -8.52 -11.78 -10.80
N ARG A 131 -8.92 -13.04 -10.60
CA ARG A 131 -8.40 -13.92 -9.54
C ARG A 131 -7.30 -14.88 -10.02
N ALA A 132 -6.95 -14.86 -11.30
CA ALA A 132 -5.97 -15.76 -11.89
C ALA A 132 -4.64 -15.05 -12.13
N TRP A 133 -3.54 -15.78 -11.90
CA TRP A 133 -2.22 -15.41 -12.37
C TRP A 133 -1.99 -16.03 -13.75
N ILE A 134 -1.76 -15.18 -14.74
CA ILE A 134 -1.54 -15.60 -16.13
C ILE A 134 -0.09 -15.33 -16.52
N SER A 135 0.50 -16.27 -17.27
CA SER A 135 1.86 -16.09 -17.79
C SER A 135 1.86 -15.12 -18.97
N VAL A 136 2.88 -14.27 -19.03
CA VAL A 136 3.10 -13.40 -20.20
C VAL A 136 3.90 -14.17 -21.25
N CYS A 137 3.47 -14.13 -22.50
CA CYS A 137 4.17 -14.80 -23.60
C CYS A 137 5.59 -14.25 -23.76
N HIS A 138 6.57 -15.15 -23.95
CA HIS A 138 7.98 -14.80 -24.11
C HIS A 138 8.24 -13.75 -25.21
N GLY A 139 7.47 -13.78 -26.30
CA GLY A 139 7.60 -12.82 -27.41
C GLY A 139 7.17 -11.37 -27.08
N HIS A 140 6.57 -11.12 -25.92
CA HIS A 140 6.14 -9.79 -25.47
C HIS A 140 6.91 -9.28 -24.24
N VAL A 141 7.87 -10.05 -23.72
CA VAL A 141 8.76 -9.61 -22.64
C VAL A 141 10.12 -9.35 -23.24
N ASP A 142 10.30 -8.14 -23.77
CA ASP A 142 11.60 -7.66 -24.19
C ASP A 142 12.42 -7.12 -22.99
N LEU A 143 13.66 -6.70 -23.26
CA LEU A 143 14.55 -6.12 -22.24
C LEU A 143 13.97 -4.85 -21.59
N MET A 144 13.17 -4.08 -22.32
CA MET A 144 12.58 -2.84 -21.81
C MET A 144 11.43 -3.17 -20.85
N ALA A 145 10.58 -4.12 -21.21
CA ALA A 145 9.54 -4.64 -20.32
C ALA A 145 10.15 -5.25 -19.05
N ALA A 146 11.22 -6.04 -19.19
CA ALA A 146 11.92 -6.63 -18.05
C ALA A 146 12.49 -5.56 -17.10
N GLN A 147 13.07 -4.48 -17.63
CA GLN A 147 13.57 -3.37 -16.79
C GLN A 147 12.46 -2.66 -16.02
N VAL A 148 11.30 -2.46 -16.65
CA VAL A 148 10.13 -1.86 -15.99
C VAL A 148 9.64 -2.76 -14.85
N ILE A 149 9.50 -4.05 -15.12
CA ILE A 149 9.03 -5.04 -14.13
C ILE A 149 9.99 -5.16 -12.96
N CYS A 150 11.29 -5.26 -13.21
CA CYS A 150 12.27 -5.33 -12.13
C CYS A 150 12.18 -4.08 -11.24
N ARG A 151 12.03 -2.89 -11.83
CA ARG A 151 11.83 -1.66 -11.07
C ARG A 151 10.53 -1.65 -10.27
N GLU A 152 9.45 -2.26 -10.78
CA GLU A 152 8.17 -2.34 -10.08
C GLU A 152 8.19 -3.33 -8.91
N LEU A 153 8.95 -4.42 -9.05
CA LEU A 153 9.04 -5.49 -8.04
C LEU A 153 10.12 -5.27 -6.98
N GLY A 154 11.04 -4.30 -7.20
CA GLY A 154 12.08 -3.91 -6.24
C GLY A 154 13.39 -4.66 -6.42
#